data_AF-A0A3L7N6I4-F1
#
_entry.id   AF-A0A3L7N6I4-F1
#
_cell.length_a   1.000
_cell.length_b   1.000
_cell.length_c   1.000
_cell.angle_alpha   90.00
_cell.angle_beta   90.00
_cell.angle_gamma   90.00
#
_symmetry.space_group_name_H-M   'P 1'
#
loop_
_entity.id
_entity.type
_entity.pdbx_description
1 polymer ?
#
loop_
_entity_poly.entity_id
_entity_poly.type
_entity_poly.pdbx_seq_one_letter_code
_entity_poly.pdbx_strand_id
1 'polypeptide(L)'
;RERREDIPLLVNHAVGKYAAELGRPRPLVPQPVMMRLIGYDWPGNVRELFNAIHRMVVTSQGPELSLRDVPDEVRSSDDSAEGQGAVGSLAGVGLDKLEKEAIRQTLAMTAGNREQTAQMLGIGERTLYRKLKEYGLR
;
A
#
# COMPACT_ATOMS: atom_id res chain seq x y z
N ARG A 1 13.52 -8.06 9.90
CA ARG A 1 14.22 -6.77 10.12
C ARG A 1 15.71 -6.94 9.86
N GLU A 2 16.10 -7.56 8.74
CA GLU A 2 17.50 -7.74 8.38
C GLU A 2 17.60 -7.60 6.86
N ARG A 3 18.53 -6.75 6.41
CA ARG A 3 18.94 -6.48 5.01
C ARG A 3 18.13 -5.45 4.20
N ARG A 4 18.16 -4.18 4.66
CA ARG A 4 17.86 -3.02 3.78
C ARG A 4 18.88 -2.88 2.63
N GLU A 5 20.05 -3.50 2.77
CA GLU A 5 21.18 -3.50 1.83
C GLU A 5 20.86 -4.25 0.52
N ASP A 6 19.95 -5.22 0.57
CA ASP A 6 19.53 -6.01 -0.59
C ASP A 6 18.40 -5.34 -1.40
N ILE A 7 17.76 -4.28 -0.85
CA ILE A 7 16.64 -3.58 -1.49
C ILE A 7 17.01 -3.10 -2.90
N PRO A 8 18.17 -2.46 -3.16
CA PRO A 8 18.53 -2.03 -4.51
C PRO A 8 18.61 -3.18 -5.51
N LEU A 9 19.15 -4.33 -5.09
CA LEU A 9 19.28 -5.51 -5.94
C LEU A 9 17.89 -6.11 -6.25
N LEU A 10 17.05 -6.22 -5.22
CA LEU A 10 15.67 -6.71 -5.33
C LEU A 10 14.82 -5.79 -6.21
N VAL A 11 14.96 -4.47 -6.06
CA VAL A 11 14.28 -3.47 -6.88
C VAL A 11 14.65 -3.65 -8.34
N ASN A 12 15.95 -3.73 -8.63
CA ASN A 12 16.44 -3.90 -9.99
C ASN A 12 15.95 -5.20 -10.64
N HIS A 13 15.93 -6.31 -9.89
CA HIS A 13 15.42 -7.58 -10.36
C HIS A 13 13.91 -7.52 -10.64
N ALA A 14 13.12 -7.01 -9.69
CA ALA A 14 11.67 -6.92 -9.79
C ALA A 14 11.22 -6.00 -10.93
N VAL A 15 11.84 -4.83 -11.10
CA VAL A 15 11.53 -3.91 -12.21
C VAL A 15 11.78 -4.58 -13.55
N GLY A 16 12.90 -5.27 -13.72
CA GLY A 16 13.21 -6.01 -14.95
C GLY A 16 12.21 -7.14 -15.22
N LYS A 17 11.89 -7.92 -14.20
CA LYS A 17 10.91 -9.01 -14.28
C LYS A 17 9.53 -8.50 -14.73
N TYR A 18 9.00 -7.48 -14.05
CA TYR A 18 7.65 -6.98 -14.32
C TYR A 18 7.56 -6.21 -15.64
N ALA A 19 8.62 -5.50 -16.03
CA ALA A 19 8.67 -4.88 -17.35
C ALA A 19 8.63 -5.94 -18.47
N ALA A 20 9.37 -7.04 -18.30
CA ALA A 20 9.34 -8.17 -19.24
C ALA A 20 7.97 -8.87 -19.30
N GLU A 21 7.32 -9.09 -18.15
CA GLU A 21 5.96 -9.65 -18.08
C GLU A 21 4.92 -8.77 -18.80
N LEU A 22 5.12 -7.45 -18.79
CA LEU A 22 4.25 -6.48 -19.48
C LEU A 22 4.66 -6.21 -20.94
N GLY A 23 5.72 -6.85 -21.44
CA GLY A 23 6.25 -6.60 -22.79
C GLY A 23 6.76 -5.17 -23.00
N ARG A 24 7.19 -4.50 -21.93
CA ARG A 24 7.67 -3.11 -21.95
C ARG A 24 9.19 -3.03 -21.73
N PRO A 25 9.85 -1.98 -22.26
CA PRO A 25 11.24 -1.72 -21.90
C PRO A 25 11.36 -1.49 -20.40
N ARG A 26 12.48 -1.94 -19.82
CA ARG A 26 12.76 -1.77 -18.39
C ARG A 26 12.82 -0.28 -18.05
N PRO A 27 11.96 0.23 -17.15
CA PRO A 27 12.04 1.62 -16.74
C PRO A 27 13.27 1.86 -15.86
N LEU A 28 13.87 3.04 -16.01
CA LEU A 28 14.92 3.55 -15.14
C LEU A 28 14.34 3.82 -13.75
N VAL A 29 15.15 3.57 -12.72
CA VAL A 29 14.79 3.88 -11.34
C VAL A 29 15.67 5.04 -10.87
N PRO A 30 15.16 6.29 -10.88
CA PRO A 30 15.91 7.44 -10.42
C PRO A 30 16.31 7.30 -8.95
N GLN A 31 17.45 7.90 -8.59
CA GLN A 31 17.98 7.87 -7.23
C GLN A 31 16.97 8.34 -6.15
N PRO A 32 16.14 9.38 -6.37
CA PRO A 32 15.11 9.78 -5.39
C PRO A 32 14.10 8.67 -5.09
N VAL A 33 13.69 7.92 -6.12
CA VAL A 33 12.76 6.79 -5.98
C VAL A 33 13.42 5.64 -5.22
N MET A 34 14.66 5.32 -5.57
CA MET A 34 15.44 4.29 -4.89
C MET A 34 15.63 4.62 -3.39
N MET A 35 16.01 5.86 -3.07
CA MET A 35 16.17 6.32 -1.69
C MET A 35 14.86 6.19 -0.90
N ARG A 36 13.72 6.47 -1.53
CA ARG A 36 12.41 6.30 -0.88
C ARG A 36 12.12 4.84 -0.56
N LEU A 37 12.39 3.93 -1.48
CA LEU A 37 12.18 2.49 -1.29
C LEU A 37 13.11 1.90 -0.23
N ILE A 38 14.33 2.42 -0.10
CA ILE A 38 15.30 2.02 0.94
C ILE A 38 14.88 2.57 2.32
N GLY A 39 14.37 3.80 2.36
CA GLY A 39 13.98 4.48 3.59
C GLY A 39 12.70 3.93 4.24
N TYR A 40 11.89 3.18 3.49
CA TYR A 40 10.64 2.62 4.00
C TYR A 40 10.85 1.31 4.77
N ASP A 41 10.22 1.22 5.93
CA ASP A 41 10.15 -0.02 6.71
C ASP A 41 9.09 -0.93 6.13
N TRP A 42 9.49 -1.90 5.30
CA TRP A 42 8.60 -2.87 4.67
C TRP A 42 8.02 -3.87 5.70
N PRO A 43 6.78 -3.68 6.20
CA PRO A 43 6.24 -4.51 7.28
C PRO A 43 5.92 -5.94 6.82
N GLY A 44 5.65 -6.14 5.52
CA GLY A 44 5.42 -7.44 4.89
C GLY A 44 6.63 -8.08 4.21
N ASN A 45 7.87 -7.64 4.52
CA ASN A 45 9.11 -8.10 3.88
C ASN A 45 9.14 -7.87 2.34
N VAL A 46 9.91 -8.71 1.63
CA VAL A 46 10.15 -8.66 0.18
C VAL A 46 8.85 -8.71 -0.63
N ARG A 47 7.78 -9.36 -0.14
CA ARG A 47 6.50 -9.44 -0.87
C ARG A 47 5.87 -8.07 -1.06
N GLU A 48 5.92 -7.21 -0.05
CA GLU A 48 5.35 -5.85 -0.18
C GLU A 48 6.20 -4.95 -1.06
N LEU A 49 7.53 -5.08 -1.00
CA LEU A 49 8.43 -4.41 -1.93
C LEU A 49 8.12 -4.78 -3.38
N PHE A 50 7.95 -6.07 -3.67
CA PHE A 50 7.62 -6.56 -5.01
C PHE A 50 6.25 -6.07 -5.47
N ASN A 51 5.24 -6.07 -4.60
CA ASN A 51 3.91 -5.54 -4.93
C ASN A 51 3.96 -4.04 -5.23
N ALA A 52 4.71 -3.26 -4.45
CA ALA A 52 4.90 -1.83 -4.69
C ALA A 52 5.57 -1.57 -6.05
N ILE A 53 6.64 -2.30 -6.35
CA ILE A 53 7.35 -2.18 -7.64
C ILE A 53 6.46 -2.61 -8.80
N HIS A 54 5.72 -3.71 -8.67
CA HIS A 54 4.77 -4.14 -9.70
C HIS A 54 3.78 -3.01 -10.02
N ARG A 55 3.20 -2.38 -8.99
CA ARG A 55 2.30 -1.23 -9.15
C ARG A 55 2.99 -0.04 -9.83
N MET A 56 4.23 0.27 -9.45
CA MET A 56 5.02 1.35 -10.07
C MET A 56 5.26 1.08 -11.56
N VAL A 57 5.63 -0.14 -11.95
CA VAL A 57 5.85 -0.50 -13.36
C VAL A 57 4.55 -0.46 -14.17
N VAL A 58 3.43 -0.94 -13.60
CA VAL A 58 2.12 -0.90 -14.24
C VAL A 58 1.62 0.55 -14.43
N THR A 59 1.83 1.41 -13.43
CA THR A 59 1.33 2.80 -13.43
C THR A 59 2.23 3.75 -14.22
N SER A 60 3.52 3.44 -14.32
CA SER A 60 4.48 4.26 -15.06
C SER A 60 4.09 4.40 -16.53
N GLN A 61 4.04 5.64 -17.00
CA GLN A 61 3.71 6.00 -18.39
C GLN A 61 4.94 6.42 -19.21
N GLY A 62 6.14 6.16 -18.70
CA GLY A 62 7.38 6.64 -19.31
C GLY A 62 8.58 5.71 -19.10
N PRO A 63 9.74 6.11 -19.63
CA PRO A 63 10.98 5.32 -19.52
C PRO A 63 11.61 5.37 -18.12
N GLU A 64 11.07 6.18 -17.20
CA GLU A 64 11.59 6.34 -15.84
C GLU A 64 10.45 6.26 -14.81
N LEU A 65 10.72 5.64 -13.67
CA LEU A 65 9.82 5.67 -12.51
C LEU A 65 9.94 7.01 -11.80
N SER A 66 8.82 7.63 -11.43
CA SER A 66 8.80 8.86 -10.65
C SER A 66 8.33 8.61 -9.22
N LEU A 67 8.57 9.58 -8.33
CA LEU A 67 7.99 9.56 -6.98
C LEU A 67 6.46 9.55 -6.98
N ARG A 68 5.80 9.93 -8.09
CA ARG A 68 4.34 9.89 -8.23
C ARG A 68 3.84 8.48 -8.49
N ASP A 69 4.69 7.60 -8.99
CA ASP A 69 4.38 6.18 -9.23
C ASP A 69 4.54 5.34 -7.95
N VAL A 70 5.30 5.86 -6.98
CA VAL A 70 5.50 5.22 -5.67
C VAL A 70 4.16 5.20 -4.90
N PRO A 71 3.74 4.05 -4.34
CA PRO A 71 2.54 3.96 -3.53
C PRO A 71 2.53 4.99 -2.39
N ASP A 72 1.37 5.61 -2.14
CA ASP A 72 1.23 6.64 -1.11
C ASP A 72 1.65 6.17 0.30
N GLU A 73 1.43 4.88 0.60
CA GLU A 73 1.86 4.23 1.84
C GLU A 73 3.39 4.35 2.03
N VAL A 74 4.14 4.20 0.94
CA VAL A 74 5.60 4.30 0.90
C VAL A 74 6.03 5.76 0.80
N ARG A 75 5.25 6.62 0.12
CA ARG A 75 5.52 8.05 -0.11
C ARG A 75 5.24 8.96 1.10
N SER A 76 4.36 8.55 2.01
CA SER A 76 3.90 9.38 3.15
C SER A 76 4.63 9.09 4.45
N SER A 77 5.52 8.10 4.48
CA SER A 77 6.29 7.68 5.66
C SER A 77 7.28 8.72 6.25
N ASP A 78 7.32 9.95 5.72
CA ASP A 78 8.03 11.08 6.37
C ASP A 78 7.11 11.96 7.22
N ASP A 79 5.79 11.86 7.05
CA ASP A 79 4.84 12.50 7.97
C ASP A 79 4.46 11.49 9.06
N SER A 80 4.96 11.81 10.24
CA SER A 80 4.51 11.26 11.51
C SER A 80 2.98 11.31 11.58
N ALA A 81 2.40 10.47 12.46
CA ALA A 81 1.24 10.80 13.27
C ALA A 81 0.16 11.71 12.64
N GLU A 82 -1.03 11.14 12.46
CA GLU A 82 -2.29 11.86 12.26
C GLU A 82 -2.55 12.39 10.84
N GLY A 83 -3.68 11.95 10.27
CA GLY A 83 -4.50 12.85 9.46
C GLY A 83 -4.61 12.55 7.97
N GLN A 84 -5.85 12.24 7.59
CA GLN A 84 -6.52 12.69 6.37
C GLN A 84 -6.25 11.90 5.08
N GLY A 85 -7.31 11.17 4.70
CA GLY A 85 -7.38 10.41 3.48
C GLY A 85 -7.43 11.29 2.24
N ALA A 86 -6.65 10.89 1.25
CA ALA A 86 -6.96 11.14 -0.14
C ALA A 86 -7.49 9.83 -0.73
N VAL A 87 -8.73 9.85 -1.19
CA VAL A 87 -9.39 8.73 -1.89
C VAL A 87 -8.71 8.54 -3.25
N GLY A 88 -7.56 7.87 -3.25
CA GLY A 88 -6.76 7.56 -4.43
C GLY A 88 -7.07 6.16 -4.97
N SER A 89 -7.42 6.10 -6.26
CA SER A 89 -7.70 4.93 -7.12
C SER A 89 -7.85 3.56 -6.41
N LEU A 90 -9.10 3.07 -6.35
CA LEU A 90 -9.47 1.76 -5.82
C LEU A 90 -8.99 0.57 -6.67
N ALA A 91 -8.45 0.82 -7.88
CA ALA A 91 -8.05 -0.22 -8.81
C ALA A 91 -6.78 -0.95 -8.32
N GLY A 92 -6.90 -2.26 -8.05
CA GLY A 92 -5.77 -3.10 -7.64
C GLY A 92 -5.50 -3.14 -6.12
N VAL A 93 -6.29 -2.41 -5.32
CA VAL A 93 -6.28 -2.59 -3.85
C VAL A 93 -7.05 -3.87 -3.53
N GLY A 94 -6.42 -4.78 -2.78
CA GLY A 94 -7.10 -5.99 -2.32
C GLY A 94 -8.36 -5.64 -1.52
N LEU A 95 -9.46 -6.33 -1.80
CA LEU A 95 -10.76 -6.11 -1.13
C LEU A 95 -10.62 -6.08 0.41
N ASP A 96 -9.76 -6.94 0.97
CA ASP A 96 -9.49 -6.98 2.41
C ASP A 96 -8.85 -5.70 2.95
N LYS A 97 -7.96 -5.04 2.19
CA LYS A 97 -7.33 -3.77 2.59
C LYS A 97 -8.32 -2.62 2.53
N LEU A 98 -9.14 -2.54 1.47
CA LEU A 98 -10.20 -1.55 1.36
C LEU A 98 -11.22 -1.70 2.48
N GLU A 99 -11.60 -2.95 2.78
CA GLU A 99 -12.56 -3.24 3.82
C GLU A 99 -12.00 -2.93 5.21
N LYS A 100 -10.74 -3.28 5.49
CA LYS A 100 -10.07 -2.92 6.73
C LYS A 100 -10.01 -1.40 6.93
N GLU A 101 -9.67 -0.67 5.88
CA GLU A 101 -9.59 0.79 5.93
C GLU A 101 -10.96 1.45 6.11
N ALA A 102 -11.98 0.96 5.41
CA ALA A 102 -13.36 1.41 5.57
C ALA A 102 -13.86 1.16 7.01
N ILE A 103 -13.60 -0.02 7.57
CA ILE A 103 -13.94 -0.33 8.97
C ILE A 103 -13.22 0.60 9.94
N ARG A 104 -11.91 0.82 9.73
CA ARG A 104 -11.09 1.69 10.58
C ARG A 104 -11.58 3.15 10.57
N GLN A 105 -11.86 3.69 9.39
CA GLN A 105 -12.35 5.06 9.25
C GLN A 105 -13.71 5.24 9.90
N THR A 106 -14.65 4.32 9.66
CA THR A 106 -15.98 4.39 10.26
C THR A 106 -15.94 4.24 11.78
N LEU A 107 -15.06 3.39 12.33
CA LEU A 107 -14.85 3.30 13.78
C LEU A 107 -14.31 4.60 14.38
N ALA A 108 -13.36 5.25 13.69
CA ALA A 108 -12.83 6.53 14.13
C ALA A 108 -13.92 7.61 14.12
N MET A 109 -14.78 7.63 13.10
CA MET A 109 -15.89 8.58 12.99
C MET A 109 -16.98 8.36 14.05
N THR A 110 -17.22 7.11 14.44
CA THR A 110 -18.25 6.75 15.42
C THR A 110 -17.69 6.62 16.85
N ALA A 111 -16.46 7.07 17.08
CA ALA A 111 -15.76 6.96 18.38
C ALA A 111 -15.76 5.54 18.98
N GLY A 112 -15.67 4.52 18.12
CA GLY A 112 -15.66 3.12 18.52
C GLY A 112 -17.04 2.49 18.75
N ASN A 113 -18.14 3.19 18.42
CA ASN A 113 -19.48 2.62 18.50
C ASN A 113 -19.69 1.59 17.38
N ARG A 114 -19.66 0.31 17.76
CA ARG A 114 -19.72 -0.84 16.85
C ARG A 114 -21.08 -0.98 16.15
N GLU A 115 -22.17 -0.68 16.85
CA GLU A 115 -23.52 -0.74 16.29
C GLU A 115 -23.70 0.33 15.20
N GLN A 116 -23.28 1.57 15.50
CA GLN A 116 -23.31 2.66 14.52
C GLN A 116 -22.33 2.42 13.37
N THR A 117 -21.15 1.85 13.63
CA THR A 117 -20.18 1.48 12.59
C THR A 117 -20.78 0.47 11.62
N ALA A 118 -21.41 -0.59 12.13
CA ALA A 118 -22.04 -1.62 11.32
C ALA A 118 -23.16 -1.03 10.45
N GLN A 119 -23.97 -0.16 11.03
CA GLN A 119 -25.05 0.55 10.33
C GLN A 119 -24.52 1.46 9.22
N MET A 120 -23.48 2.25 9.48
CA MET A 120 -22.87 3.14 8.47
C MET A 120 -22.19 2.38 7.32
N LEU A 121 -21.64 1.20 7.60
CA LEU A 121 -21.05 0.32 6.58
C LEU A 121 -22.09 -0.55 5.86
N GLY A 122 -23.35 -0.55 6.30
CA GLY A 122 -24.41 -1.39 5.73
C GLY A 122 -24.21 -2.89 5.96
N ILE A 123 -23.47 -3.29 6.99
CA ILE A 123 -23.20 -4.70 7.33
C ILE A 123 -23.84 -5.08 8.66
N GLY A 124 -24.12 -6.38 8.85
CA GLY A 124 -24.60 -6.88 10.14
C GLY A 124 -23.52 -6.81 11.24
N GLU A 125 -23.92 -6.55 12.48
CA GLU A 125 -23.03 -6.39 13.64
C GLU A 125 -22.13 -7.62 13.88
N ARG A 126 -22.66 -8.83 13.65
CA ARG A 126 -21.90 -10.09 13.71
C ARG A 126 -20.79 -10.16 12.64
N THR A 127 -21.03 -9.58 11.47
CA THR A 127 -20.05 -9.49 10.37
C THR A 127 -18.94 -8.50 10.71
N LEU A 128 -19.31 -7.34 11.27
CA LEU A 128 -18.34 -6.36 11.77
C LEU A 128 -17.46 -6.98 12.87
N TYR A 129 -18.07 -7.68 13.83
CA TYR A 129 -17.34 -8.33 14.93
C TYR A 129 -16.33 -9.38 14.44
N ARG A 130 -16.72 -10.20 13.45
CA ARG A 130 -15.82 -11.17 12.81
C ARG A 130 -14.65 -10.47 12.14
N LYS A 131 -14.90 -9.40 11.38
CA LYS A 131 -13.88 -8.63 10.65
C LYS A 131 -12.94 -7.87 11.57
N LEU A 132 -13.45 -7.29 12.66
CA LEU A 132 -12.65 -6.68 13.71
C LEU A 132 -11.64 -7.68 14.29
N LYS A 133 -12.09 -8.91 14.59
CA LYS A 133 -11.25 -9.99 15.12
C LYS A 133 -10.22 -10.47 14.09
N GLU A 134 -10.62 -10.61 12.82
CA GLU A 134 -9.77 -11.04 11.72
C GLU A 134 -8.68 -10.01 11.39
N TYR A 135 -8.98 -8.72 11.49
CA TYR A 135 -8.05 -7.63 11.19
C TYR A 135 -7.28 -7.09 12.40
N GLY A 136 -7.55 -7.61 13.60
CA GLY A 136 -6.90 -7.19 14.85
C GLY A 136 -7.27 -5.77 15.30
N LEU A 137 -8.42 -5.26 14.87
CA LEU A 137 -8.95 -3.94 15.23
C LEU A 137 -9.79 -4.05 16.51
N ARG A 138 -9.68 -3.08 17.43
CA ARG A 138 -10.39 -3.08 18.73
C ARG A 138 -11.39 -1.93 18.85
#